data_AF-A0A0M9YKA5-F1
#
_entry.id   AF-A0A0M9YKA5-F1
#
_cell.length_a   1.000
_cell.length_b   1.000
_cell.length_c   1.000
_cell.angle_alpha   90.00
_cell.angle_beta   90.00
_cell.angle_gamma   90.00
#
_symmetry.space_group_name_H-M   'P 1'
#
loop_
_entity.id
_entity.type
_entity.pdbx_description
1 polymer ?
#
loop_
_entity_poly.entity_id
_entity_poly.type
_entity_poly.pdbx_seq_one_letter_code
_entity_poly.pdbx_strand_id
1 'polypeptide(L)'
;MTPSEELRAAETLLRSLLEHAAEGPWWGDDLDEVQSSAGQIGRALGTGADGKYPYPNSRYMAAMHPGVGTALADLLERQGKQAEEIEQYLGAQFQDGALDQDIHDALAVARAILGTRP
;
A
#
# COMPACT_ATOMS: atom_id res chain seq x y z
N MET A 1 -19.69 2.98 2.88
CA MET A 1 -18.69 2.36 2.01
C MET A 1 -18.83 0.87 2.23
N THR A 2 -19.02 0.09 1.18
CA THR A 2 -18.98 -1.37 1.27
C THR A 2 -17.53 -1.85 1.34
N PRO A 3 -17.28 -3.08 1.81
CA PRO A 3 -15.95 -3.70 1.73
C PRO A 3 -15.31 -3.63 0.34
N SER A 4 -16.06 -3.94 -0.72
CA SER A 4 -15.56 -3.86 -2.10
C SER A 4 -15.18 -2.42 -2.50
N GLU A 5 -15.97 -1.43 -2.09
CA GLU A 5 -15.67 -0.01 -2.30
C GLU A 5 -14.40 0.44 -1.55
N GLU A 6 -14.19 -0.01 -0.32
CA GLU A 6 -12.97 0.30 0.46
C GLU A 6 -11.71 -0.24 -0.21
N LEU A 7 -11.75 -1.51 -0.65
CA LEU A 7 -10.63 -2.15 -1.35
C LEU A 7 -10.30 -1.43 -2.65
N ARG A 8 -11.34 -1.08 -3.44
CA ARG A 8 -11.18 -0.33 -4.70
C ARG A 8 -10.62 1.07 -4.46
N ALA A 9 -11.10 1.78 -3.43
CA ALA A 9 -10.58 3.11 -3.09
C ALA A 9 -9.09 3.08 -2.71
N ALA A 10 -8.68 2.09 -1.91
CA ALA A 10 -7.28 1.91 -1.53
C ALA A 10 -6.39 1.51 -2.72
N GLU A 11 -6.88 0.64 -3.60
CA GLU A 11 -6.21 0.28 -4.86
C GLU A 11 -6.00 1.51 -5.75
N THR A 12 -7.03 2.32 -5.96
CA THR A 12 -6.97 3.52 -6.80
C THR A 12 -5.99 4.54 -6.22
N LEU A 13 -6.01 4.72 -4.88
CA LEU A 13 -5.05 5.58 -4.20
C LEU A 13 -3.61 5.07 -4.40
N LEU A 14 -3.36 3.77 -4.22
CA LEU A 14 -2.04 3.19 -4.50
C LEU A 14 -1.60 3.45 -5.94
N ARG A 15 -2.44 3.14 -6.94
CA ARG A 15 -2.08 3.35 -8.35
C ARG A 15 -1.75 4.82 -8.63
N SER A 16 -2.51 5.77 -8.09
CA SER A 16 -2.22 7.20 -8.22
C SER A 16 -0.89 7.62 -7.59
N LEU A 17 -0.54 7.06 -6.42
CA LEU A 17 0.77 7.26 -5.79
C LEU A 17 1.91 6.69 -6.65
N LEU A 18 1.65 5.57 -7.34
CA LEU A 18 2.62 4.89 -8.19
C LEU A 18 2.85 5.58 -9.55
N GLU A 19 1.89 6.34 -10.07
CA GLU A 19 2.09 7.14 -11.29
C GLU A 19 3.25 8.13 -11.17
N HIS A 20 3.53 8.58 -9.95
CA HIS A 20 4.60 9.53 -9.64
C HIS A 20 5.88 8.84 -9.13
N ALA A 21 5.91 7.50 -9.13
CA ALA A 21 7.07 6.76 -8.73
C ALA A 21 8.19 6.86 -9.78
N ALA A 22 9.43 7.04 -9.32
CA ALA A 22 10.58 6.97 -10.20
C ALA A 22 10.76 5.54 -10.75
N GLU A 23 11.17 5.42 -12.02
CA GLU A 23 11.38 4.11 -12.67
C GLU A 23 12.46 3.29 -11.98
N GLY A 24 12.33 1.96 -11.96
CA GLY A 24 13.34 1.06 -11.39
C GLY A 24 14.58 0.89 -12.29
N PRO A 25 15.60 0.11 -11.85
CA PRO A 25 15.73 -0.54 -10.54
C PRO A 25 16.01 0.45 -9.40
N TRP A 26 15.65 0.08 -8.17
CA TRP A 26 15.98 0.85 -6.96
C TRP A 26 16.98 0.14 -6.07
N TRP A 27 17.80 0.93 -5.40
CA TRP A 27 18.74 0.44 -4.40
C TRP A 27 18.88 1.44 -3.26
N GLY A 28 19.21 0.92 -2.08
CA GLY A 28 19.76 1.74 -1.01
C GLY A 28 21.25 1.94 -1.25
N ASP A 29 21.76 3.15 -1.05
CA ASP A 29 23.20 3.39 -1.01
C ASP A 29 23.77 3.32 0.43
N ASP A 30 25.09 3.51 0.54
CA ASP A 30 25.82 3.48 1.82
C ASP A 30 25.43 4.64 2.77
N LEU A 31 24.65 5.60 2.30
CA LEU A 31 24.12 6.74 3.04
C LEU A 31 22.62 6.57 3.37
N ASP A 32 22.08 5.37 3.18
CA ASP A 32 20.67 5.01 3.35
C ASP A 32 19.71 5.80 2.43
N GLU A 33 20.18 6.34 1.32
CA GLU A 33 19.33 7.03 0.34
C GLU A 33 18.69 6.02 -0.63
N VAL A 34 17.43 6.26 -1.00
CA VAL A 34 16.78 5.46 -2.04
C VAL A 34 17.03 6.08 -3.39
N GLN A 35 17.75 5.33 -4.22
CA GLN A 35 18.10 5.73 -5.58
C GLN A 35 17.36 4.88 -6.61
N SER A 36 17.19 5.45 -7.80
CA SER A 36 16.80 4.77 -9.03
C SER A 36 17.85 4.94 -10.11
N SER A 37 17.73 4.14 -11.18
CA SER A 37 18.45 4.36 -12.44
C SER A 37 18.26 5.76 -13.02
N ALA A 38 17.14 6.43 -12.71
CA ALA A 38 16.83 7.80 -13.10
C ALA A 38 17.34 8.87 -12.12
N GLY A 39 17.94 8.48 -10.99
CA GLY A 39 18.49 9.39 -9.97
C GLY A 39 17.91 9.17 -8.56
N GLN A 40 18.22 10.10 -7.65
CA GLN A 40 17.76 10.06 -6.26
C GLN A 40 16.24 10.25 -6.17
N ILE A 41 15.54 9.30 -5.55
CA ILE A 41 14.07 9.30 -5.45
C ILE A 41 13.61 9.94 -4.13
N GLY A 42 14.38 9.71 -3.06
CA GLY A 42 14.04 10.22 -1.75
C GLY A 42 15.14 10.01 -0.73
N ARG A 43 15.13 10.88 0.28
CA ARG A 43 16.01 10.85 1.44
C ARG A 43 15.11 10.76 2.67
N ALA A 44 15.05 9.62 3.35
CA ALA A 44 14.32 9.59 4.63
C ALA A 44 15.10 10.36 5.69
N LEU A 45 14.36 11.08 6.50
CA LEU A 45 14.85 11.81 7.64
C LEU A 45 14.32 11.07 8.92
N GLY A 46 14.97 10.06 9.55
CA GLY A 46 14.67 9.45 10.94
C GLY A 46 15.69 9.55 12.18
N THR A 47 15.48 10.34 13.27
CA THR A 47 16.53 11.04 14.13
C THR A 47 17.66 10.19 14.74
N GLY A 48 18.92 10.59 14.53
CA GLY A 48 20.11 9.98 15.13
C GLY A 48 20.35 10.35 16.60
N ALA A 49 21.21 9.59 17.29
CA ALA A 49 21.44 9.66 18.73
C ALA A 49 22.03 10.99 19.25
N ASP A 50 22.47 11.87 18.34
CA ASP A 50 22.91 13.24 18.59
C ASP A 50 21.79 14.28 18.38
N GLY A 51 20.57 13.83 18.07
CA GLY A 51 19.38 14.65 17.86
C GLY A 51 19.41 15.54 16.62
N LYS A 52 20.40 15.40 15.73
CA LYS A 52 20.63 16.39 14.67
C LYS A 52 20.08 16.04 13.31
N TYR A 53 20.05 14.78 12.91
CA TYR A 53 19.42 14.44 11.65
C TYR A 53 18.87 13.06 11.65
N PRO A 54 17.84 12.84 10.84
CA PRO A 54 17.13 11.65 11.00
C PRO A 54 17.67 10.62 9.95
N TYR A 55 18.38 9.55 10.39
CA TYR A 55 18.70 8.32 9.66
C TYR A 55 17.51 7.78 8.83
N PRO A 56 17.67 7.64 7.52
CA PRO A 56 16.69 6.99 6.67
C PRO A 56 16.57 5.50 7.01
N ASN A 57 15.36 4.98 7.23
CA ASN A 57 15.16 3.53 7.19
C ASN A 57 15.04 3.12 5.71
N SER A 58 16.18 3.07 5.03
CA SER A 58 16.31 2.65 3.63
C SER A 58 15.57 1.34 3.33
N ARG A 59 15.55 0.41 4.30
CA ARG A 59 14.77 -0.84 4.22
C ARG A 59 13.25 -0.62 4.26
N TYR A 60 12.77 0.32 5.06
CA TYR A 60 11.35 0.72 5.08
C TYR A 60 10.95 1.41 3.77
N MET A 61 11.79 2.31 3.25
CA MET A 61 11.53 2.96 1.96
C MET A 61 11.63 1.99 0.78
N ALA A 62 12.57 1.04 0.81
CA ALA A 62 12.63 -0.08 -0.12
C ALA A 62 11.47 -1.08 0.08
N ALA A 63 10.85 -1.15 1.26
CA ALA A 63 9.60 -1.90 1.42
C ALA A 63 8.41 -1.17 0.77
N MET A 64 8.47 0.16 0.69
CA MET A 64 7.54 1.01 -0.07
C MET A 64 7.89 1.07 -1.56
N HIS A 65 8.74 0.15 -2.07
CA HIS A 65 9.09 -0.03 -3.48
C HIS A 65 7.80 0.01 -4.32
N PRO A 66 7.63 0.94 -5.28
CA PRO A 66 6.54 0.93 -6.24
C PRO A 66 6.20 -0.45 -6.83
N GLY A 67 7.14 -1.38 -7.05
CA GLY A 67 6.78 -2.77 -7.41
C GLY A 67 6.01 -3.55 -6.31
N VAL A 68 6.31 -3.32 -5.03
CA VAL A 68 5.51 -3.81 -3.89
C VAL A 68 4.15 -3.10 -3.87
N GLY A 69 4.14 -1.77 -4.09
CA GLY A 69 2.90 -1.01 -4.21
C GLY A 69 1.99 -1.51 -5.35
N THR A 70 2.56 -1.85 -6.51
CA THR A 70 1.84 -2.44 -7.64
C THR A 70 1.28 -3.82 -7.27
N ALA A 71 2.10 -4.69 -6.68
CA ALA A 71 1.65 -6.01 -6.24
C ALA A 71 0.52 -5.90 -5.19
N LEU A 72 0.57 -4.89 -4.33
CA LEU A 72 -0.46 -4.61 -3.35
C LEU A 72 -1.73 -4.08 -4.00
N ALA A 73 -1.63 -3.16 -4.95
CA ALA A 73 -2.77 -2.68 -5.73
C ALA A 73 -3.47 -3.84 -6.47
N ASP A 74 -2.70 -4.73 -7.11
CA ASP A 74 -3.24 -5.90 -7.80
C ASP A 74 -3.88 -6.92 -6.82
N LEU A 75 -3.34 -7.04 -5.60
CA LEU A 75 -3.96 -7.83 -4.55
C LEU A 75 -5.31 -7.22 -4.13
N LEU A 76 -5.34 -5.93 -3.82
CA LEU A 76 -6.56 -5.22 -3.41
C LEU A 76 -7.63 -5.22 -4.50
N GLU A 77 -7.24 -5.10 -5.78
CA GLU A 77 -8.16 -5.21 -6.91
C GLU A 77 -8.84 -6.58 -6.97
N ARG A 78 -8.05 -7.65 -6.85
CA ARG A 78 -8.58 -9.03 -6.88
C ARG A 78 -9.52 -9.30 -5.71
N GLN A 79 -9.12 -8.88 -4.50
CA GLN A 79 -9.95 -9.04 -3.31
C GLN A 79 -11.22 -8.19 -3.39
N GLY A 80 -11.13 -6.97 -3.96
CA GLY A 80 -12.27 -6.10 -4.20
C GLY A 80 -13.30 -6.73 -5.15
N LYS A 81 -12.83 -7.38 -6.23
CA LYS A 81 -13.70 -8.14 -7.15
C LYS A 81 -14.40 -9.31 -6.45
N GLN A 82 -13.67 -10.08 -5.64
CA GLN A 82 -14.26 -11.19 -4.89
C GLN A 82 -15.29 -10.71 -3.86
N ALA A 83 -14.99 -9.65 -3.12
CA ALA A 83 -15.93 -9.03 -2.19
C ALA A 83 -17.19 -8.51 -2.91
N GLU A 84 -17.03 -7.86 -4.06
CA GLU A 84 -18.14 -7.38 -4.89
C GLU A 84 -19.04 -8.52 -5.38
N GLU A 85 -18.46 -9.64 -5.82
CA GLU A 85 -19.23 -10.83 -6.22
C GLU A 85 -20.04 -11.40 -5.06
N ILE A 86 -19.46 -11.49 -3.86
CA ILE A 86 -20.15 -11.97 -2.65
C ILE A 86 -21.27 -11.00 -2.24
N GLU A 87 -20.99 -9.70 -2.24
CA GLU A 87 -21.96 -8.64 -1.95
C GLU A 87 -23.16 -8.71 -2.92
N GLN A 88 -22.90 -8.89 -4.22
CA GLN A 88 -23.95 -9.02 -5.24
C GLN A 88 -24.74 -10.32 -5.11
N TYR A 89 -24.07 -11.44 -4.81
CA TYR A 89 -24.72 -12.74 -4.64
C TYR A 89 -25.66 -12.77 -3.43
N LEU A 90 -25.22 -12.22 -2.30
CA LEU A 90 -26.00 -12.19 -1.05
C LEU A 90 -27.00 -11.04 -1.00
N GLY A 91 -26.74 -9.93 -1.70
CA GLY A 91 -27.59 -8.75 -1.75
C GLY A 91 -27.94 -8.24 -0.35
N ALA A 92 -29.23 -8.19 -0.01
CA ALA A 92 -29.70 -7.73 1.29
C ALA A 92 -29.32 -8.66 2.47
N GLN A 93 -28.89 -9.89 2.19
CA GLN A 93 -28.41 -10.83 3.21
C GLN A 93 -26.92 -10.70 3.48
N PHE A 94 -26.22 -9.83 2.75
CA PHE A 94 -24.81 -9.59 2.98
C PHE A 94 -24.57 -9.12 4.42
N GLN A 95 -23.60 -9.75 5.07
CA GLN A 95 -23.11 -9.39 6.39
C GLN A 95 -21.58 -9.47 6.34
N ASP A 96 -20.89 -8.62 7.11
CA ASP A 96 -19.43 -8.52 7.08
C ASP A 96 -18.75 -9.89 7.32
N GLY A 97 -19.31 -10.73 8.20
CA GLY A 97 -18.80 -12.08 8.46
C GLY A 97 -19.06 -13.12 7.36
N ALA A 98 -19.63 -12.73 6.22
CA ALA A 98 -19.75 -13.58 5.05
C ALA A 98 -18.46 -13.58 4.19
N LEU A 99 -17.57 -12.63 4.43
CA LEU A 99 -16.27 -12.55 3.79
C LEU A 99 -15.31 -13.58 4.43
N ASP A 100 -14.36 -14.06 3.65
CA ASP A 100 -13.29 -14.91 4.18
C ASP A 100 -12.22 -14.06 4.90
N GLN A 101 -11.30 -14.76 5.57
CA GLN A 101 -10.22 -14.11 6.31
C GLN A 101 -9.28 -13.32 5.40
N ASP A 102 -9.05 -13.77 4.16
CA ASP A 102 -8.13 -13.12 3.22
C ASP A 102 -8.67 -11.74 2.81
N ILE A 103 -9.97 -11.62 2.59
CA ILE A 103 -10.64 -10.33 2.32
C ILE A 103 -10.58 -9.41 3.56
N HIS A 104 -10.77 -9.96 4.77
CA HIS A 104 -10.63 -9.17 5.99
C HIS A 104 -9.22 -8.64 6.21
N ASP A 105 -8.20 -9.45 5.94
CA ASP A 105 -6.79 -9.03 6.02
C ASP A 105 -6.48 -7.97 4.97
N ALA A 106 -7.03 -8.12 3.75
CA ALA A 106 -6.93 -7.10 2.70
C ALA A 106 -7.61 -5.77 3.10
N LEU A 107 -8.77 -5.82 3.76
CA LEU A 107 -9.45 -4.63 4.28
C LEU A 107 -8.65 -3.93 5.37
N ALA A 108 -8.00 -4.68 6.25
CA ALA A 108 -7.12 -4.10 7.28
C ALA A 108 -5.94 -3.33 6.64
N VAL A 109 -5.40 -3.85 5.53
CA VAL A 109 -4.39 -3.14 4.74
C VAL A 109 -4.99 -1.92 4.01
N ALA A 110 -6.15 -2.06 3.37
CA ALA A 110 -6.83 -0.95 2.69
C ALA A 110 -7.11 0.23 3.62
N ARG A 111 -7.61 -0.05 4.83
CA ARG A 111 -7.85 0.99 5.86
C ARG A 111 -6.57 1.65 6.34
N ALA A 112 -5.45 0.91 6.38
CA ALA A 112 -4.15 1.49 6.68
C ALA A 112 -3.72 2.48 5.60
N ILE A 113 -3.89 2.12 4.32
CA ILE A 113 -3.57 2.96 3.15
C ILE A 113 -4.44 4.22 3.13
N LEU A 114 -5.74 4.07 3.42
CA LEU A 114 -6.70 5.17 3.42
C LEU A 114 -6.60 6.06 4.69
N GLY A 115 -5.81 5.66 5.70
CA GLY A 115 -5.72 6.37 6.97
C GLY A 115 -6.98 6.29 7.83
N THR A 116 -7.82 5.28 7.61
CA THR A 116 -9.11 5.06 8.29
C THR A 116 -9.08 3.90 9.28
N ARG A 117 -7.88 3.47 9.71
CA ARG A 117 -7.76 2.52 10.82
C ARG A 117 -8.54 3.05 12.04
N PRO A 118 -9.35 2.22 12.71
CA PRO A 118 -9.91 2.56 14.00
C PRO A 118 -8.81 2.75 15.07
#